data_AF-M9M3D5-F1
#
_entry.id   AF-M9M3D5-F1
#
_cell.length_a   1.000
_cell.length_b   1.000
_cell.length_c   1.000
_cell.angle_alpha   90.00
_cell.angle_beta   90.00
_cell.angle_gamma   90.00
#
_symmetry.space_group_name_H-M   'P 1'
#
loop_
_entity.id
_entity.type
_entity.pdbx_description
1 polymer ?
#
loop_
_entity_poly.entity_id
_entity_poly.type
_entity_poly.pdbx_seq_one_letter_code
_entity_poly.pdbx_strand_id
1 'polypeptide(L)'
;MRQGYLSSLNQLLHKHILQLNDGKACVDHIKGNKLDNQRANFCGTTSGTNARNQKPRSNTGYMGISKVKGSPGVFSAKATKWKVKPPAVFRCQFRNVEEAVRWRKEKMDKIYPEDRCKGADTSNTSNTNDAVNADNDVNFDKFDNDTDDTNNADNCYFG
;
A
#
# COMPACT_ATOMS: atom_id res chain seq x y z
N MET A 1 10.56 9.89 -30.42
CA MET A 1 10.88 10.19 -29.00
C MET A 1 10.16 9.20 -28.10
N ARG A 2 10.86 8.46 -27.23
CA ARG A 2 10.22 7.60 -26.21
C ARG A 2 9.86 8.44 -24.98
N GLN A 3 8.57 8.76 -24.79
CA GLN A 3 7.90 9.04 -23.50
C GLN A 3 8.46 10.12 -22.54
N GLY A 4 9.29 11.06 -23.00
CA GLY A 4 9.74 12.20 -22.18
C GLY A 4 10.73 11.83 -21.06
N TYR A 5 11.48 10.75 -21.25
CA TYR A 5 12.59 10.37 -20.35
C TYR A 5 13.93 10.77 -20.99
N LEU A 6 14.87 11.21 -20.16
CA LEU A 6 16.25 11.44 -20.59
C LEU A 6 16.93 10.09 -20.91
N SER A 7 17.49 10.00 -22.10
CA SER A 7 18.24 8.84 -22.57
C SER A 7 19.65 9.25 -22.98
N SER A 8 20.65 8.45 -22.61
CA SER A 8 22.04 8.59 -23.06
C SER A 8 22.52 7.24 -23.56
N LEU A 9 23.27 7.19 -24.67
CA LEU A 9 23.82 5.96 -25.25
C LEU A 9 22.77 4.84 -25.47
N ASN A 10 21.56 5.20 -25.92
CA ASN A 10 20.41 4.29 -26.07
C ASN A 10 19.93 3.59 -24.77
N GLN A 11 20.41 4.04 -23.61
CA GLN A 11 19.96 3.58 -22.29
C GLN A 11 19.20 4.70 -21.56
N LEU A 12 18.28 4.31 -20.68
CA LEU A 12 17.55 5.25 -19.82
C LEU A 12 18.47 5.68 -18.67
N LEU A 13 18.64 7.00 -18.48
CA LEU A 13 19.59 7.54 -17.50
C LEU A 13 19.32 7.03 -16.08
N HIS A 14 18.05 6.97 -15.67
CA HIS A 14 17.65 6.48 -14.35
C HIS A 14 18.01 5.01 -14.09
N LYS A 15 18.07 4.16 -15.12
CA LYS A 15 18.50 2.77 -14.97
C LYS A 15 19.99 2.68 -14.71
N HIS A 16 20.77 3.50 -15.42
CA HIS A 16 22.21 3.57 -15.26
C HIS A 16 22.61 4.05 -13.86
N ILE A 17 21.94 5.09 -13.35
CA ILE A 17 22.18 5.65 -12.00
C ILE A 17 21.97 4.62 -10.90
N LEU A 18 20.98 3.73 -11.04
CA LEU A 18 20.68 2.71 -10.03
C LEU A 18 21.45 1.40 -10.22
N GLN A 19 22.23 1.24 -11.30
CA GLN A 19 22.96 0.01 -11.62
C GLN A 19 22.08 -1.24 -11.52
N LEU A 20 20.81 -1.13 -11.92
CA LEU A 20 19.86 -2.23 -11.81
C LEU A 20 20.16 -3.26 -12.89
N ASN A 21 20.32 -4.52 -12.48
CA ASN A 21 20.50 -5.64 -13.40
C ASN A 21 19.31 -5.74 -14.37
N ASP A 22 19.63 -6.00 -15.64
CA ASP A 22 18.65 -6.18 -16.70
C ASP A 22 17.74 -7.37 -16.38
N GLY A 23 16.51 -7.09 -15.97
CA GLY A 23 15.48 -8.13 -15.99
C GLY A 23 14.23 -7.89 -15.16
N LYS A 24 14.28 -7.20 -14.01
CA LYS A 24 13.12 -7.21 -13.10
C LYS A 24 12.81 -5.92 -12.34
N ALA A 25 13.72 -4.95 -12.37
CA ALA A 25 13.51 -3.70 -11.64
C ALA A 25 12.93 -2.62 -12.56
N CYS A 26 11.71 -2.20 -12.23
CA CYS A 26 11.15 -0.94 -12.71
C CYS A 26 11.69 0.18 -11.80
N VAL A 27 11.95 1.35 -12.36
CA VAL A 27 12.39 2.52 -11.58
C VAL A 27 11.18 3.43 -11.38
N ASP A 28 10.71 3.52 -10.14
CA ASP A 28 9.65 4.46 -9.79
C ASP A 28 10.26 5.79 -9.35
N HIS A 29 9.65 6.89 -9.78
CA HIS A 29 10.07 8.24 -9.40
C HIS A 29 9.16 8.67 -8.27
N ILE A 30 9.69 8.73 -7.04
CA ILE A 30 8.90 8.98 -5.82
C ILE A 30 8.11 10.29 -5.93
N LYS A 31 8.73 11.36 -6.46
CA LYS A 31 8.08 12.66 -6.66
C LYS A 31 7.25 12.77 -7.94
N GLY A 32 7.26 11.75 -8.80
CA GLY A 32 6.61 11.76 -10.12
C GLY A 32 7.22 12.74 -11.15
N ASN A 33 8.29 13.46 -10.80
CA ASN A 33 9.01 14.32 -11.73
C ASN A 33 10.05 13.51 -12.51
N LYS A 34 9.84 13.36 -13.82
CA LYS A 34 10.72 12.57 -14.72
C LYS A 34 12.05 13.25 -15.06
N LEU A 35 12.18 14.54 -14.79
CA LEU A 35 13.40 15.31 -15.03
C LEU A 35 14.33 15.32 -13.81
N ASP A 36 13.80 15.04 -12.62
CA ASP A 36 14.59 14.91 -11.38
C ASP A 36 15.23 13.51 -11.34
N ASN A 37 16.51 13.46 -11.75
CA ASN A 37 17.29 12.23 -11.83
C ASN A 37 18.17 11.98 -10.58
N GLN A 38 17.89 12.65 -9.45
CA GLN A 38 18.61 12.39 -8.22
C GLN A 38 18.35 10.95 -7.75
N ARG A 39 19.39 10.25 -7.30
CA ARG A 39 19.29 8.86 -6.81
C ARG A 39 18.25 8.70 -5.70
N ALA A 40 18.12 9.70 -4.82
CA ALA A 40 17.14 9.74 -3.74
C ALA A 40 15.68 9.85 -4.22
N ASN A 41 15.44 10.30 -5.46
CA ASN A 41 14.11 10.37 -6.06
C ASN A 41 13.69 9.03 -6.70
N PHE A 42 14.56 8.02 -6.73
CA PHE A 42 14.29 6.75 -7.35
C PHE A 42 14.09 5.62 -6.32
N CYS A 43 13.11 4.76 -6.59
CA CYS A 43 12.95 3.50 -5.88
C CYS A 43 12.99 2.34 -6.88
N GLY A 44 13.89 1.39 -6.66
CA GLY A 44 13.87 0.12 -7.39
C GLY A 44 12.63 -0.67 -6.96
N THR A 45 11.70 -0.88 -7.88
CA THR A 45 10.41 -1.50 -7.58
C THR A 45 10.05 -2.55 -8.62
N THR A 46 9.01 -3.37 -8.35
CA THR A 46 8.50 -4.29 -9.37
C THR A 46 7.51 -3.57 -10.28
N SER A 47 7.34 -4.01 -11.52
CA SER A 47 6.32 -3.46 -12.42
C SER A 47 4.91 -3.52 -11.83
N GLY A 48 4.61 -4.54 -11.00
CA GLY A 48 3.34 -4.67 -10.31
C GLY A 48 3.15 -3.60 -9.23
N THR A 49 4.18 -3.34 -8.44
CA THR A 49 4.19 -2.29 -7.42
C THR A 49 4.08 -0.89 -8.07
N ASN A 50 4.85 -0.62 -9.12
CA ASN A 50 4.75 0.64 -9.87
C ASN A 50 3.34 0.87 -10.44
N ALA A 51 2.73 -0.18 -11.02
CA ALA A 51 1.35 -0.09 -11.51
C ALA A 51 0.34 0.21 -10.39
N ARG A 52 0.58 -0.29 -9.17
CA ARG A 52 -0.26 -0.01 -8.00
C ARG A 52 -0.05 1.39 -7.41
N ASN A 53 1.15 1.96 -7.54
CA ASN A 53 1.49 3.31 -7.12
C ASN A 53 0.98 4.41 -8.07
N GLN A 54 0.40 4.04 -9.21
CA GLN A 54 -0.12 5.03 -10.15
C GLN A 54 -1.18 5.93 -9.52
N LYS A 55 -1.20 7.19 -9.98
CA LYS A 55 -2.17 8.17 -9.53
C LYS A 55 -3.60 7.61 -9.66
N PRO A 56 -4.43 7.77 -8.62
CA PRO A 56 -5.78 7.27 -8.65
C PRO A 56 -6.60 7.97 -9.72
N ARG A 57 -7.36 7.17 -10.49
CA ARG A 57 -8.32 7.67 -11.49
C ARG A 57 -9.73 7.85 -10.94
N SER A 58 -9.91 7.66 -9.63
CA SER A 58 -11.22 7.76 -8.99
C SER A 58 -11.57 9.22 -8.69
N ASN A 59 -12.87 9.53 -8.71
CA ASN A 59 -13.40 10.85 -8.33
C ASN A 59 -13.17 11.19 -6.85
N THR A 60 -12.73 10.22 -6.05
CA THR A 60 -12.37 10.41 -4.64
C THR A 60 -10.91 10.85 -4.46
N GLY A 61 -10.08 10.72 -5.50
CA GLY A 61 -8.64 10.92 -5.39
C GLY A 61 -7.90 9.78 -4.67
N TYR A 62 -8.55 8.65 -4.41
CA TYR A 62 -7.95 7.48 -3.75
C TYR A 62 -8.16 6.18 -4.53
N MET A 63 -7.09 5.42 -4.73
CA MET A 63 -7.10 4.24 -5.59
C MET A 63 -8.02 3.18 -5.00
N GLY A 64 -8.93 2.63 -5.82
CA GLY A 64 -9.87 1.59 -5.39
C GLY A 64 -10.95 2.06 -4.41
N ILE A 65 -11.10 3.37 -4.19
CA ILE A 65 -12.19 3.95 -3.39
C ILE A 65 -13.18 4.67 -4.32
N SER A 66 -14.47 4.37 -4.21
CA SER A 66 -15.53 5.00 -5.01
C SER A 66 -16.74 5.38 -4.16
N LYS A 67 -17.42 6.48 -4.49
CA LYS A 67 -18.71 6.83 -3.88
C LYS A 67 -19.79 5.84 -4.31
N VAL A 68 -20.63 5.39 -3.39
CA VAL A 68 -21.75 4.48 -3.69
C VAL A 68 -22.91 5.29 -4.32
N LYS A 69 -23.44 4.84 -5.46
CA LYS A 69 -24.55 5.52 -6.14
C LYS A 69 -25.83 5.34 -5.30
N GLY A 70 -26.51 6.43 -5.00
CA GLY A 70 -27.77 6.42 -4.23
C GLY A 70 -27.59 6.49 -2.70
N SER A 71 -26.37 6.39 -2.19
CA SER A 71 -26.06 6.48 -0.76
C SER A 71 -25.04 7.60 -0.51
N PRO A 72 -25.49 8.87 -0.36
CA PRO A 72 -24.57 9.98 -0.14
C PRO A 72 -23.79 9.76 1.16
N GLY A 73 -22.48 10.03 1.12
CA GLY A 73 -21.59 9.81 2.25
C GLY A 73 -21.09 8.36 2.42
N VAL A 74 -21.57 7.41 1.61
CA VAL A 74 -21.05 6.03 1.66
C VAL A 74 -19.96 5.83 0.60
N PHE A 75 -18.84 5.27 1.04
CA PHE A 75 -17.67 4.97 0.23
C PHE A 75 -17.46 3.46 0.16
N SER A 76 -17.25 2.94 -1.04
CA SER A 76 -16.86 1.54 -1.26
C SER A 76 -15.37 1.46 -1.51
N ALA A 77 -14.69 0.63 -0.73
CA ALA A 77 -13.31 0.24 -0.96
C ALA A 77 -13.23 -1.11 -1.67
N LYS A 78 -12.30 -1.24 -2.63
CA LYS A 78 -12.03 -2.47 -3.37
C LYS A 78 -10.53 -2.80 -3.34
N ALA A 79 -10.21 -4.03 -2.95
CA ALA A 79 -8.89 -4.63 -3.08
C ALA A 79 -8.97 -5.88 -3.97
N THR A 80 -7.92 -6.17 -4.73
CA THR A 80 -7.92 -7.31 -5.67
C THR A 80 -6.59 -8.05 -5.62
N LYS A 81 -6.66 -9.37 -5.39
CA LYS A 81 -5.52 -10.29 -5.40
C LYS A 81 -5.41 -10.94 -6.78
N TRP A 82 -4.52 -10.41 -7.62
CA TRP A 82 -4.30 -10.86 -9.00
C TRP A 82 -3.44 -12.12 -9.12
N LYS A 83 -2.76 -12.53 -8.03
CA LYS A 83 -1.91 -13.73 -7.99
C LYS A 83 -2.69 -15.05 -7.95
N VAL A 84 -4.01 -15.01 -7.79
CA VAL A 84 -4.88 -16.19 -7.77
C VAL A 84 -5.78 -16.21 -9.01
N LYS A 85 -6.18 -17.40 -9.49
CA LYS A 85 -7.10 -17.59 -10.61
C LYS A 85 -8.38 -18.31 -10.11
N PRO A 86 -9.57 -17.69 -10.20
CA PRO A 86 -9.84 -16.31 -10.61
C PRO A 86 -9.32 -15.28 -9.58
N PRO A 87 -9.09 -14.01 -9.96
CA PRO A 87 -8.64 -12.98 -9.01
C PRO A 87 -9.63 -12.81 -7.86
N ALA A 88 -9.15 -12.92 -6.62
CA ALA A 88 -9.99 -12.69 -5.44
C ALA A 88 -10.24 -11.19 -5.27
N VAL A 89 -11.51 -10.79 -5.17
CA VAL A 89 -11.93 -9.40 -5.02
C VAL A 89 -12.54 -9.21 -3.64
N PHE A 90 -11.97 -8.29 -2.87
CA PHE A 90 -12.45 -7.89 -1.56
C PHE A 90 -13.13 -6.53 -1.67
N ARG A 91 -14.31 -6.39 -1.07
CA ARG A 91 -15.07 -5.14 -1.06
C ARG A 91 -15.61 -4.86 0.33
N CYS A 92 -15.66 -3.59 0.69
CA CYS A 92 -16.20 -3.13 1.97
C CYS A 92 -16.79 -1.73 1.79
N GLN A 93 -17.77 -1.35 2.62
CA GLN A 93 -18.40 -0.03 2.59
C GLN A 93 -18.17 0.70 3.91
N PHE A 94 -17.97 2.01 3.84
CA PHE A 94 -17.64 2.88 4.97
C PHE A 94 -18.42 4.18 4.88
N ARG A 95 -18.74 4.79 6.03
CA ARG A 95 -19.34 6.13 6.11
C ARG A 95 -18.29 7.25 5.99
N ASN A 96 -17.01 6.92 6.12
CA ASN A 96 -15.88 7.84 6.02
C ASN A 96 -14.89 7.39 4.93
N VAL A 97 -14.41 8.34 4.12
CA VAL A 97 -13.38 8.10 3.09
C VAL A 97 -12.06 7.66 3.71
N GLU A 98 -11.67 8.21 4.86
CA GLU A 98 -10.40 7.91 5.52
C GLU A 98 -10.35 6.46 6.00
N GLU A 99 -11.44 5.97 6.56
CA GLU A 99 -11.57 4.56 6.97
C GLU A 99 -11.51 3.62 5.77
N ALA A 100 -12.17 3.98 4.67
CA ALA A 100 -12.11 3.22 3.43
C ALA A 100 -10.69 3.12 2.88
N VAL A 101 -9.93 4.22 2.94
CA VAL A 101 -8.51 4.28 2.55
C VAL A 101 -7.65 3.42 3.47
N ARG A 102 -7.82 3.55 4.79
CA ARG A 102 -7.09 2.78 5.80
C ARG A 102 -7.32 1.28 5.61
N TRP A 103 -8.58 0.86 5.55
CA TRP A 103 -8.95 -0.55 5.33
C TRP A 103 -8.32 -1.09 4.05
N ARG A 104 -8.37 -0.31 2.96
CA ARG A 104 -7.79 -0.75 1.69
C ARG A 104 -6.28 -0.89 1.79
N LYS A 105 -5.60 0.06 2.43
CA LYS A 105 -4.14 0.02 2.64
C LYS A 105 -3.77 -1.25 3.40
N GLU A 106 -4.40 -1.49 4.54
CA GLU A 106 -4.17 -2.70 5.35
C GLU A 106 -4.46 -3.99 4.57
N LYS A 107 -5.57 -4.02 3.82
CA LYS A 107 -5.92 -5.20 3.00
C LYS A 107 -4.91 -5.42 1.87
N MET A 108 -4.41 -4.37 1.24
CA MET A 108 -3.38 -4.46 0.21
C MET A 108 -2.04 -4.93 0.80
N ASP A 109 -1.66 -4.44 1.97
CA ASP A 109 -0.45 -4.88 2.69
C ASP A 109 -0.54 -6.37 3.07
N LYS A 110 -1.73 -6.85 3.45
CA LYS A 110 -1.98 -8.27 3.70
C LYS A 110 -1.93 -9.11 2.41
N ILE A 111 -2.42 -8.58 1.29
CA ILE A 111 -2.45 -9.30 0.01
C ILE A 111 -1.06 -9.36 -0.65
N TYR A 112 -0.29 -8.29 -0.54
CA TYR A 112 1.02 -8.10 -1.19
C TYR A 112 2.06 -7.63 -0.16
N PRO A 113 2.44 -8.47 0.82
CA PRO A 113 3.45 -8.08 1.80
C PRO A 113 4.79 -7.75 1.14
N GLU A 114 5.06 -8.27 -0.06
CA GLU A 114 6.28 -7.96 -0.81
C GLU A 114 6.38 -6.53 -1.34
N ASP A 115 5.26 -5.79 -1.38
CA ASP A 115 5.26 -4.39 -1.82
C ASP A 115 5.75 -3.42 -0.76
N ARG A 116 5.87 -3.86 0.50
CA ARG A 116 6.49 -3.05 1.54
C ARG A 116 7.92 -2.76 1.11
N CYS A 117 8.25 -1.47 0.99
CA CYS A 117 9.61 -1.03 0.70
C CYS A 117 10.54 -1.65 1.74
N LYS A 118 11.35 -2.64 1.35
CA LYS A 118 12.27 -3.39 2.22
C LYS A 118 13.42 -2.57 2.83
N GLY A 119 13.31 -1.25 2.84
CA GLY A 119 14.31 -0.32 3.35
C GLY A 119 13.77 0.78 4.25
N ALA A 120 12.49 0.71 4.65
CA ALA A 120 11.89 1.68 5.57
C ALA A 120 11.75 1.16 7.01
N ASP A 121 11.96 -0.15 7.24
CA ASP A 121 11.79 -0.74 8.56
C ASP A 121 13.04 -0.50 9.42
N THR A 122 12.93 0.56 10.22
CA THR A 122 13.17 0.58 11.68
C THR A 122 14.58 0.29 12.19
N SER A 123 15.46 1.30 12.15
CA SER A 123 16.46 1.52 13.21
C SER A 123 16.11 2.71 14.13
N ASN A 124 14.92 3.31 13.99
CA ASN A 124 14.36 4.22 14.97
C ASN A 124 13.14 3.58 15.64
N THR A 125 13.35 2.45 16.32
CA THR A 125 12.53 2.16 17.49
C THR A 125 12.99 3.16 18.55
N SER A 126 12.15 4.15 18.81
CA SER A 126 12.29 5.12 19.88
C SER A 126 12.74 4.40 21.15
N ASN A 127 14.00 4.60 21.51
CA ASN A 127 14.52 4.28 22.83
C ASN A 127 13.96 5.34 23.80
N THR A 128 12.65 5.32 24.05
CA THR A 128 12.06 6.05 25.19
C THR A 128 12.28 5.18 26.42
N ASN A 129 13.53 5.12 26.86
CA ASN A 129 13.84 4.90 28.26
C ASN A 129 13.62 6.24 29.00
N ASP A 130 12.40 6.75 28.96
CA ASP A 130 11.96 7.76 29.92
C ASP A 130 11.15 7.01 30.96
N ALA A 131 11.88 6.67 32.02
CA ALA A 131 11.35 6.16 33.25
C ALA A 131 10.30 7.12 33.80
N VAL A 132 9.05 6.66 33.89
CA VAL A 132 8.11 7.18 34.89
C VAL A 132 7.27 6.02 35.42
N ASN A 133 7.72 5.53 36.57
CA ASN A 133 6.96 5.08 37.73
C ASN A 133 5.69 4.24 37.51
N ALA A 134 5.85 2.96 37.85
CA ALA A 134 5.20 2.29 38.98
C ALA A 134 3.67 2.47 39.17
N ASP A 135 3.04 1.29 39.22
CA ASP A 135 1.84 0.95 39.97
C ASP A 135 0.50 1.38 39.37
N ASN A 136 -0.06 0.49 38.54
CA ASN A 136 -1.46 0.08 38.68
C ASN A 136 -1.66 -1.31 38.09
N ASP A 137 -1.59 -2.30 38.98
CA ASP A 137 -2.06 -3.66 38.80
C ASP A 137 -3.59 -3.62 38.57
N VAL A 138 -4.04 -3.90 37.35
CA VAL A 138 -5.43 -4.29 37.10
C VAL A 138 -5.44 -5.56 36.26
N ASN A 139 -5.76 -6.63 36.98
CA ASN A 139 -6.05 -7.99 36.52
C ASN A 139 -6.80 -7.99 35.17
N PHE A 140 -6.14 -8.44 34.11
CA PHE A 140 -6.81 -8.76 32.84
C PHE A 140 -6.92 -10.27 32.74
N ASP A 141 -8.07 -10.77 33.19
CA ASP A 141 -8.42 -12.19 33.08
C ASP A 141 -8.35 -12.67 31.63
N LYS A 142 -7.78 -13.86 31.51
CA LYS A 142 -7.60 -14.64 30.29
C LYS A 142 -8.92 -14.81 29.55
N PHE A 143 -8.94 -14.38 28.29
CA PHE A 143 -9.89 -14.87 27.30
C PHE A 143 -9.12 -15.71 26.27
N ASP A 144 -9.23 -17.02 26.42
CA ASP A 144 -8.89 -17.98 25.37
C ASP A 144 -9.90 -17.80 24.23
N ASN A 145 -9.42 -17.34 23.07
CA ASN A 145 -10.21 -17.32 21.83
C ASN A 145 -9.53 -18.24 20.82
N ASP A 146 -9.86 -19.52 20.93
CA ASP A 146 -9.80 -20.47 19.82
C ASP A 146 -10.92 -20.10 18.84
N THR A 147 -10.56 -19.53 17.69
CA THR A 147 -11.44 -19.49 16.53
C THR A 147 -10.68 -19.89 15.27
N ASP A 148 -11.10 -21.03 14.76
CA ASP A 148 -10.66 -21.70 13.55
C ASP A 148 -11.21 -20.93 12.33
N ASP A 149 -10.41 -19.99 11.81
CA ASP A 149 -10.80 -19.06 10.74
C ASP A 149 -10.65 -19.71 9.36
N THR A 150 -11.58 -20.60 9.01
CA THR A 150 -11.82 -20.98 7.61
C THR A 150 -13.24 -20.62 7.19
N ASN A 151 -13.33 -19.65 6.27
CA ASN A 151 -14.52 -19.24 5.52
C ASN A 151 -15.46 -18.25 6.20
N ASN A 152 -14.98 -17.10 6.68
CA ASN A 152 -15.86 -15.96 6.88
C ASN A 152 -15.85 -15.04 5.65
N ALA A 153 -16.97 -15.07 4.92
CA ALA A 153 -17.35 -13.97 4.07
C ALA A 153 -17.67 -12.79 5.00
N ASP A 154 -16.63 -12.05 5.40
CA ASP A 154 -16.74 -10.82 6.18
C ASP A 154 -17.55 -9.80 5.36
N ASN A 155 -18.85 -9.92 5.52
CA ASN A 155 -19.87 -9.08 4.97
C ASN A 155 -19.75 -7.77 5.73
N CYS A 156 -19.01 -6.82 5.16
CA CYS A 156 -18.94 -5.47 5.65
C CYS A 156 -20.31 -4.79 5.55
N TYR A 157 -21.18 -5.06 6.53
CA TYR A 157 -22.40 -4.34 6.80
C TYR A 157 -22.38 -4.00 8.29
N PHE A 158 -21.78 -2.86 8.64
CA PHE A 158 -22.07 -2.22 9.91
C PHE A 158 -23.36 -1.41 9.70
N GLY A 159 -24.49 -2.10 9.89
CA GLY A 159 -25.81 -1.48 10.01
C GLY A 159 -25.87 -0.64 11.26
#